data_AF-A0A151WQ91-F1
#
_entry.id   AF-A0A151WQ91-F1
#
_cell.length_a   1.000
_cell.length_b   1.000
_cell.length_c   1.000
_cell.angle_alpha   90.00
_cell.angle_beta   90.00
_cell.angle_gamma   90.00
#
_symmetry.space_group_name_H-M   'P 1'
#
loop_
_entity.id
_entity.type
_entity.pdbx_description
1 polymer ?
#
loop_
_entity_poly.entity_id
_entity_poly.type
_entity_poly.pdbx_seq_one_letter_code
_entity_poly.pdbx_strand_id
1 'polypeptide(L)'
;KLEFLDTTIIISNRKFVFDWYRKPTFSGRFLNFHSNHPIAQKKGTIFSLVDRAFLLSDFTFHKENLTFIINILLENDYPLTFIFNTVNQRIKNLLKTKNKCVLHEDLVDNVCTNESASWLTVPFIPLHTEKFKRFNSNDIRVSFRSPNKIGKYIKVQKDKCPPTSKRNVVYKISCNNCDASYVGQTGRQLKTRITEHRNHIKYNTSTRSVITEHRLQYDHDFQWDNVRVLDEEPCYRKRLTSEMLNIKKQTVSLNLQTDTEGLHKAYTPIINKL
;
A
#
# COMPACT_ATOMS: atom_id res chain seq x y z
N LYS A 1 -20.48 24.43 25.35
CA LYS A 1 -19.82 23.24 24.76
C LYS A 1 -19.68 23.48 23.27
N LEU A 2 -18.51 23.29 22.68
CA LEU A 2 -18.26 23.46 21.24
C LEU A 2 -17.51 22.24 20.72
N GLU A 3 -17.98 21.66 19.62
CA GLU A 3 -17.31 20.53 18.97
C GLU A 3 -16.40 21.02 17.85
N PHE A 4 -15.13 20.64 17.88
CA PHE A 4 -14.14 21.04 16.87
C PHE A 4 -13.19 19.87 16.55
N LEU A 5 -13.19 19.42 15.29
CA LEU A 5 -12.42 18.25 14.85
C LEU A 5 -12.70 17.01 15.72
N ASP A 6 -11.70 16.54 16.46
CA ASP A 6 -11.75 15.38 17.37
C ASP A 6 -11.84 15.82 18.85
N THR A 7 -12.10 17.09 19.15
CA THR A 7 -12.22 17.60 20.53
C THR A 7 -13.55 18.27 20.81
N THR A 8 -14.03 18.05 22.03
CA THR A 8 -15.10 18.78 22.67
C THR A 8 -14.49 19.82 23.58
N ILE A 9 -14.81 21.10 23.37
CA ILE A 9 -14.35 22.22 24.18
C ILE A 9 -15.47 22.63 25.15
N ILE A 10 -15.18 22.56 26.45
CA ILE A 10 -16.08 22.91 27.55
C ILE A 10 -15.46 24.09 28.30
N ILE A 11 -16.26 25.10 28.60
CA ILE A 11 -15.82 26.20 29.47
C ILE A 11 -16.34 25.90 30.86
N SER A 12 -15.44 25.66 31.81
CA SER A 12 -15.77 25.43 33.22
C SER A 12 -14.88 26.31 34.09
N ASN A 13 -15.46 27.09 35.00
CA ASN A 13 -14.74 27.98 35.91
C ASN A 13 -13.71 28.90 35.20
N ARG A 14 -14.10 29.49 34.04
CA ARG A 14 -13.23 30.32 33.18
C ARG A 14 -11.98 29.61 32.63
N LYS A 15 -11.94 28.28 32.66
CA LYS A 15 -10.91 27.43 32.05
C LYS A 15 -11.52 26.59 30.93
N PHE A 16 -10.69 26.25 29.95
CA PHE A 16 -11.04 25.26 28.94
C PHE A 16 -10.81 23.86 29.49
N VAL A 17 -11.80 23.01 29.30
CA VAL A 17 -11.73 21.59 29.56
C VAL A 17 -12.02 20.87 28.24
N PHE A 18 -11.20 19.89 27.90
CA PHE A 18 -11.26 19.17 26.64
C PHE A 18 -11.72 17.73 26.86
N ASP A 19 -12.55 17.24 25.96
CA ASP A 19 -12.89 15.82 25.85
C ASP A 19 -12.70 15.31 24.41
N TRP A 20 -12.54 14.01 24.23
CA TRP A 20 -12.40 13.38 22.91
C TRP A 20 -13.76 13.27 22.22
N TYR A 21 -13.97 14.11 21.21
CA TYR A 21 -15.20 14.16 20.43
C TYR A 21 -15.23 13.08 19.34
N ARG A 22 -16.44 12.57 19.09
CA ARG A 22 -16.74 11.61 18.03
C ARG A 22 -18.02 12.05 17.34
N LYS A 23 -18.02 12.07 16.01
CA LYS A 23 -19.20 12.48 15.23
C LYS A 23 -20.40 11.55 15.50
N PRO A 24 -21.65 12.03 15.43
CA PRO A 24 -22.84 11.17 15.56
C PRO A 24 -22.89 10.01 14.56
N THR A 25 -22.26 10.17 13.41
CA THR A 25 -22.15 9.14 12.36
C THR A 25 -21.01 8.15 12.56
N PHE A 26 -20.32 8.21 13.70
CA PHE A 26 -19.21 7.32 14.03
C PHE A 26 -19.71 5.87 14.23
N SER A 27 -19.17 4.95 13.42
CA SER A 27 -19.65 3.58 13.36
C SER A 27 -19.01 2.61 14.37
N GLY A 28 -17.98 3.04 15.11
CA GLY A 28 -17.21 2.16 16.00
C GLY A 28 -16.37 1.08 15.29
N ARG A 29 -16.33 1.08 13.94
CA ARG A 29 -15.62 0.04 13.17
C ARG A 29 -14.14 0.34 13.06
N PHE A 30 -13.33 -0.55 13.61
CA PHE A 30 -11.88 -0.55 13.51
C PHE A 30 -11.37 -1.81 12.81
N LEU A 31 -10.04 -1.98 12.82
CA LEU A 31 -9.39 -3.17 12.33
C LEU A 31 -9.85 -4.39 13.15
N ASN A 32 -10.67 -5.27 12.59
CA ASN A 32 -11.11 -6.48 13.29
C ASN A 32 -9.93 -7.36 13.73
N PHE A 33 -10.00 -7.95 14.93
CA PHE A 33 -8.91 -8.75 15.49
C PHE A 33 -8.60 -10.02 14.70
N HIS A 34 -9.59 -10.63 14.04
CA HIS A 34 -9.37 -11.83 13.20
C HIS A 34 -8.90 -11.49 11.78
N SER A 35 -8.83 -10.20 11.43
CA SER A 35 -8.31 -9.80 10.13
C SER A 35 -6.85 -10.21 9.94
N ASN A 36 -6.49 -10.49 8.68
CA ASN A 36 -5.15 -10.91 8.28
C ASN A 36 -4.15 -9.74 8.28
N HIS A 37 -3.83 -9.26 9.48
CA HIS A 37 -2.90 -8.16 9.72
C HIS A 37 -1.90 -8.55 10.82
N PRO A 38 -0.66 -8.02 10.76
CA PRO A 38 0.33 -8.22 11.81
C PRO A 38 -0.20 -7.76 13.17
N ILE A 39 0.19 -8.46 14.24
CA ILE A 39 -0.15 -8.09 15.63
C ILE A 39 0.27 -6.64 15.93
N ALA A 40 1.37 -6.16 15.36
CA ALA A 40 1.82 -4.77 15.52
C ALA A 40 0.77 -3.74 15.05
N GLN A 41 0.06 -4.01 13.96
CA GLN A 41 -0.99 -3.11 13.48
C GLN A 41 -2.23 -3.18 14.38
N LYS A 42 -2.58 -4.36 14.89
CA LYS A 42 -3.67 -4.54 15.87
C LYS A 42 -3.37 -3.78 17.17
N LYS A 43 -2.12 -3.83 17.66
CA LYS A 43 -1.65 -3.00 18.77
C LYS A 43 -1.68 -1.50 18.43
N GLY A 44 -1.28 -1.15 17.22
CA GLY A 44 -1.31 0.22 16.71
C GLY A 44 -2.70 0.86 16.75
N THR A 45 -3.75 0.08 16.45
CA THR A 45 -5.15 0.52 16.63
C THR A 45 -5.43 0.93 18.08
N ILE A 46 -5.09 0.05 19.04
CA ILE A 46 -5.27 0.33 20.48
C ILE A 46 -4.46 1.56 20.89
N PHE A 47 -3.19 1.63 20.49
CA PHE A 47 -2.32 2.78 20.81
C PHE A 47 -2.91 4.08 20.30
N SER A 48 -3.41 4.12 19.07
CA SER A 48 -4.02 5.32 18.49
C SER A 48 -5.29 5.77 19.22
N LEU A 49 -6.05 4.83 19.81
CA LEU A 49 -7.24 5.14 20.59
C LEU A 49 -6.87 5.70 21.96
N VAL A 50 -5.93 5.05 22.65
CA VAL A 50 -5.41 5.50 23.96
C VAL A 50 -4.74 6.87 23.82
N ASP A 51 -3.97 7.09 22.76
CA ASP A 51 -3.33 8.38 22.49
C ASP A 51 -4.37 9.49 22.32
N ARG A 52 -5.44 9.26 21.54
CA ARG A 52 -6.51 10.26 21.40
C ARG A 52 -7.16 10.56 22.74
N ALA A 53 -7.51 9.54 23.52
CA ALA A 53 -8.09 9.76 24.85
C ALA A 53 -7.17 10.58 25.76
N PHE A 54 -5.87 10.26 25.83
CA PHE A 54 -4.96 10.93 26.77
C PHE A 54 -4.42 12.28 26.30
N LEU A 55 -4.32 12.49 24.99
CA LEU A 55 -3.77 13.72 24.40
C LEU A 55 -4.84 14.75 24.07
N LEU A 56 -6.08 14.33 23.82
CA LEU A 56 -7.18 15.20 23.43
C LEU A 56 -8.20 15.46 24.53
N SER A 57 -8.10 14.78 25.68
CA SER A 57 -9.01 14.99 26.81
C SER A 57 -8.29 15.23 28.14
N ASP A 58 -8.94 15.97 29.02
CA ASP A 58 -8.53 16.16 30.40
C ASP A 58 -8.71 14.90 31.24
N PHE A 59 -7.93 14.83 32.33
CA PHE A 59 -7.89 13.65 33.22
C PHE A 59 -9.26 13.19 33.72
N THR A 60 -10.20 14.13 33.91
CA THR A 60 -11.58 13.85 34.35
C THR A 60 -12.31 12.90 33.40
N PHE A 61 -12.02 12.95 32.09
CA PHE A 61 -12.68 12.14 31.07
C PHE A 61 -11.93 10.84 30.73
N HIS A 62 -10.72 10.62 31.27
CA HIS A 62 -9.89 9.46 30.90
C HIS A 62 -10.56 8.14 31.27
N LYS A 63 -11.26 8.06 32.39
CA LYS A 63 -11.97 6.84 32.83
C LYS A 63 -13.09 6.47 31.85
N GLU A 64 -13.91 7.44 31.47
CA GLU A 64 -15.03 7.25 30.55
C GLU A 64 -14.52 6.89 29.14
N ASN A 65 -13.51 7.62 28.65
CA ASN A 65 -12.89 7.35 27.36
C ASN A 65 -12.21 5.97 27.30
N LEU A 66 -11.55 5.53 28.37
CA LEU A 66 -10.97 4.18 28.42
C LEU A 66 -12.03 3.08 28.43
N THR A 67 -13.12 3.27 29.19
CA THR A 67 -14.25 2.32 29.21
C THR A 67 -14.85 2.19 27.81
N PHE A 68 -15.05 3.32 27.14
CA PHE A 68 -15.51 3.38 25.76
C PHE A 68 -14.56 2.65 24.79
N ILE A 69 -13.24 2.88 24.90
CA ILE A 69 -12.23 2.20 24.07
C ILE A 69 -12.31 0.68 24.25
N ILE A 70 -12.44 0.19 25.48
CA ILE A 70 -12.54 -1.24 25.77
C ILE A 70 -13.78 -1.84 25.08
N ASN A 71 -14.95 -1.20 25.24
CA ASN A 71 -16.20 -1.68 24.63
C ASN A 71 -16.09 -1.75 23.11
N ILE A 72 -15.55 -0.72 22.47
CA ILE A 72 -15.34 -0.73 21.02
C ILE A 72 -14.39 -1.82 20.55
N LEU A 73 -13.30 -2.04 21.29
CA LEU A 73 -12.33 -3.08 20.90
C LEU A 73 -12.97 -4.46 21.03
N LEU A 74 -13.84 -4.69 22.02
CA LEU A 74 -14.63 -5.91 22.14
C LEU A 74 -15.59 -6.10 20.97
N GLU A 75 -16.29 -5.04 20.54
CA GLU A 75 -17.15 -5.06 19.35
C GLU A 75 -16.37 -5.34 18.04
N ASN A 76 -15.04 -5.21 18.07
CA ASN A 76 -14.14 -5.55 16.96
C ASN A 76 -13.35 -6.86 17.21
N ASP A 77 -13.85 -7.72 18.10
CA ASP A 77 -13.35 -9.06 18.46
C ASP A 77 -11.97 -9.10 19.11
N TYR A 78 -11.49 -8.00 19.71
CA TYR A 78 -10.23 -8.03 20.42
C TYR A 78 -10.37 -8.80 21.75
N PRO A 79 -9.46 -9.76 22.06
CA PRO A 79 -9.47 -10.46 23.33
C PRO A 79 -9.22 -9.50 24.50
N LEU A 80 -9.99 -9.63 25.58
CA LEU A 80 -9.86 -8.80 26.79
C LEU A 80 -8.42 -8.73 27.32
N THR A 81 -7.76 -9.88 27.43
CA THR A 81 -6.38 -9.97 27.89
C THR A 81 -5.43 -9.17 27.00
N PHE A 82 -5.62 -9.23 25.68
CA PHE A 82 -4.85 -8.46 24.72
C PHE A 82 -5.10 -6.96 24.84
N ILE A 83 -6.36 -6.56 25.02
CA ILE A 83 -6.75 -5.15 25.23
C ILE A 83 -6.04 -4.60 26.46
N PHE A 84 -6.26 -5.20 27.64
CA PHE A 84 -5.71 -4.70 28.90
C PHE A 84 -4.19 -4.65 28.88
N ASN A 85 -3.52 -5.70 28.39
CA ASN A 85 -2.07 -5.72 28.29
C ASN A 85 -1.54 -4.59 27.42
N THR A 86 -2.18 -4.35 26.26
CA THR A 86 -1.74 -3.33 25.30
C THR A 86 -2.05 -1.90 25.78
N VAL A 87 -3.22 -1.68 26.38
CA VAL A 87 -3.60 -0.39 26.98
C VAL A 87 -2.65 -0.04 28.13
N ASN A 88 -2.42 -0.96 29.06
CA ASN A 88 -1.50 -0.74 30.18
C ASN A 88 -0.07 -0.47 29.71
N GLN A 89 0.39 -1.20 28.69
CA GLN A 89 1.69 -0.92 28.06
C GLN A 89 1.74 0.50 27.51
N ARG A 90 0.69 0.97 26.83
CA ARG A 90 0.67 2.31 26.23
C ARG A 90 0.62 3.41 27.27
N ILE A 91 -0.22 3.28 28.29
CA ILE A 91 -0.34 4.25 29.39
C ILE A 91 1.01 4.41 30.08
N LYS A 92 1.69 3.30 30.41
CA LYS A 92 3.04 3.33 31.01
C LYS A 92 4.03 4.11 30.14
N ASN A 93 3.98 3.95 28.82
CA ASN A 93 4.85 4.69 27.91
C ASN A 93 4.52 6.18 27.89
N LEU A 94 3.25 6.57 27.84
CA LEU A 94 2.83 7.97 27.86
C LEU A 94 3.26 8.69 29.15
N LEU A 95 3.15 8.02 30.30
CA LEU A 95 3.59 8.56 31.59
C LEU A 95 5.12 8.72 31.64
N LYS A 96 5.88 7.74 31.14
CA LYS A 96 7.34 7.83 31.06
C LYS A 96 7.81 8.97 30.16
N THR A 97 7.16 9.18 29.02
CA THR A 97 7.50 10.26 28.09
C THR A 97 7.22 11.63 28.72
N LYS A 98 6.09 11.80 29.43
CA LYS A 98 5.81 13.04 30.17
C LYS A 98 6.88 13.33 31.22
N ASN A 99 7.30 12.32 31.99
CA ASN A 99 8.34 12.50 33.00
C ASN A 99 9.71 12.81 32.40
N LYS A 100 10.03 12.29 31.20
CA LYS A 100 11.26 12.64 30.48
C LYS A 100 11.26 14.09 30.01
N CYS A 101 10.14 14.61 29.50
CA CYS A 101 10.05 16.01 29.07
C CYS A 101 10.20 17.01 30.24
N VAL A 102 9.81 16.64 31.46
CA VAL A 102 9.98 17.50 32.65
C VAL A 102 11.43 17.53 33.15
N LEU A 103 12.25 16.53 32.83
CA LEU A 103 13.66 16.44 33.23
C LEU A 103 14.64 16.93 32.15
N HIS A 104 14.15 17.35 30.98
CA HIS A 104 14.98 17.67 29.80
C HIS A 104 15.00 19.17 29.45
N GLU A 105 14.81 20.07 30.42
CA GLU A 105 15.13 21.49 30.22
C GLU A 105 16.65 21.78 30.27
N ASP A 106 17.48 20.83 30.74
CA ASP A 106 18.91 21.09 31.02
C ASP A 106 19.95 20.30 30.20
N LEU A 107 19.60 19.54 29.16
CA LEU A 107 20.63 18.86 28.34
C LEU A 107 20.36 18.98 26.84
N VAL A 108 21.03 19.98 26.26
CA VAL A 108 21.22 20.24 24.83
C VAL A 108 22.14 19.18 24.22
N ASP A 109 21.76 18.77 23.00
CA ASP A 109 22.55 18.08 21.97
C ASP A 109 23.28 16.77 22.32
N ASN A 110 22.59 15.66 22.04
CA ASN A 110 23.24 14.57 21.34
C ASN A 110 22.54 14.37 20.00
N VAL A 111 23.11 14.99 18.97
CA VAL A 111 22.83 14.68 17.56
C VAL A 111 23.24 13.23 17.33
N CYS A 112 22.31 12.30 17.57
CA CYS A 112 22.44 10.94 17.05
C CYS A 112 22.37 11.05 15.52
N THR A 113 23.52 10.89 14.88
CA THR A 113 23.63 10.54 13.47
C THR A 113 22.92 9.21 13.26
N ASN A 114 21.61 9.24 13.10
CA ASN A 114 20.82 8.07 12.74
C ASN A 114 21.23 7.70 11.31
N GLU A 115 22.10 6.71 11.17
CA GLU A 115 22.34 6.04 9.89
C GLU A 115 20.98 5.67 9.28
N SER A 116 20.78 6.03 8.02
CA SER A 116 19.49 5.92 7.35
C SER A 116 19.20 4.46 7.00
N ALA A 117 18.64 3.73 7.96
CA ALA A 117 18.23 2.34 7.74
C ALA A 117 17.24 2.23 6.56
N SER A 118 17.54 1.33 5.62
CA SER A 118 16.70 1.03 4.46
C SER A 118 15.47 0.21 4.87
N TRP A 119 14.32 0.44 4.25
CA TRP A 119 13.08 -0.26 4.57
C TRP A 119 12.72 -1.32 3.53
N LEU A 120 12.67 -2.57 3.98
CA LEU A 120 12.10 -3.68 3.23
C LEU A 120 10.63 -3.89 3.60
N THR A 121 9.72 -3.52 2.68
CA THR A 121 8.28 -3.70 2.89
C THR A 121 7.79 -4.99 2.23
N VAL A 122 7.27 -5.92 3.03
CA VAL A 122 6.81 -7.25 2.58
C VAL A 122 5.29 -7.37 2.74
N PRO A 123 4.54 -7.98 1.80
CA PRO A 123 3.14 -8.31 2.04
C PRO A 123 3.01 -9.24 3.26
N PHE A 124 2.01 -9.01 4.11
CA PHE A 124 1.78 -9.87 5.27
C PHE A 124 1.03 -11.14 4.86
N ILE A 125 1.68 -12.27 5.05
CA ILE A 125 1.14 -13.62 4.90
C ILE A 125 1.51 -14.37 6.19
N PRO A 126 0.52 -14.76 7.02
CA PRO A 126 0.76 -15.46 8.28
C PRO A 126 1.71 -16.64 8.09
N LEU A 127 2.55 -16.91 9.09
CA LEU A 127 3.56 -17.99 9.12
C LEU A 127 4.71 -17.87 8.11
N HIS A 128 4.46 -17.29 6.93
CA HIS A 128 5.45 -17.16 5.87
C HIS A 128 6.27 -15.89 6.00
N THR A 129 5.60 -14.73 6.03
CA THR A 129 6.30 -13.45 5.94
C THR A 129 6.88 -13.03 7.28
N GLU A 130 6.42 -13.60 8.38
CA GLU A 130 6.99 -13.35 9.71
C GLU A 130 8.45 -13.78 9.81
N LYS A 131 8.86 -14.78 9.03
CA LYS A 131 10.27 -15.22 8.92
C LYS A 131 11.19 -14.11 8.43
N PHE A 132 10.66 -13.10 7.71
CA PHE A 132 11.46 -11.96 7.27
C PHE A 132 11.89 -11.04 8.42
N LYS A 133 11.28 -11.14 9.62
CA LYS A 133 11.75 -10.39 10.79
C LYS A 133 13.22 -10.68 11.14
N ARG A 134 13.75 -11.84 10.74
CA ARG A 134 15.18 -12.19 10.91
C ARG A 134 16.13 -11.28 10.15
N PHE A 135 15.65 -10.59 9.12
CA PHE A 135 16.42 -9.62 8.34
C PHE A 135 16.38 -8.21 8.93
N ASN A 136 15.74 -8.03 10.09
CA ASN A 136 15.70 -6.74 10.75
C ASN A 136 17.03 -6.46 11.46
N SER A 137 17.93 -5.77 10.76
CA SER A 137 19.26 -5.34 11.22
C SER A 137 19.33 -3.81 11.36
N ASN A 138 20.49 -3.27 11.73
CA ASN A 138 20.71 -1.82 11.78
C ASN A 138 20.56 -1.19 10.38
N ASP A 139 21.00 -1.89 9.32
CA ASP A 139 20.96 -1.39 7.95
C ASP A 139 19.60 -1.59 7.26
N ILE A 140 18.87 -2.66 7.63
CA ILE A 140 17.62 -3.04 6.98
C ILE A 140 16.52 -3.24 8.00
N ARG A 141 15.45 -2.46 7.87
CA ARG A 141 14.25 -2.59 8.68
C ARG A 141 13.14 -3.25 7.89
N VAL A 142 12.50 -4.25 8.50
CA VAL A 142 11.42 -5.00 7.85
C VAL A 142 10.06 -4.48 8.31
N SER A 143 9.23 -4.10 7.34
CA SER A 143 7.84 -3.70 7.58
C SER A 143 6.88 -4.61 6.82
N PHE A 144 5.67 -4.73 7.36
CA PHE A 144 4.63 -5.57 6.78
C PHE A 144 3.47 -4.72 6.27
N ARG A 145 3.02 -4.99 5.05
CA ARG A 145 1.83 -4.37 4.44
C ARG A 145 0.74 -5.41 4.22
N SER A 146 -0.51 -5.07 4.54
CA SER A 146 -1.64 -5.95 4.18
C SER A 146 -2.10 -5.65 2.75
N PRO A 147 -2.12 -6.64 1.84
CA PRO A 147 -2.46 -6.40 0.43
C PRO A 147 -3.96 -6.13 0.22
N ASN A 148 -4.82 -6.73 1.03
CA ASN A 148 -6.27 -6.59 0.92
C ASN A 148 -6.75 -5.33 1.65
N LYS A 149 -6.83 -4.22 0.92
CA LYS A 149 -7.38 -2.95 1.42
C LYS A 149 -8.88 -2.87 1.18
N ILE A 150 -9.61 -2.28 2.12
CA ILE A 150 -11.07 -2.10 2.01
C ILE A 150 -11.48 -1.32 0.76
N GLY A 151 -10.64 -0.37 0.30
CA GLY A 151 -10.87 0.41 -0.92
C GLY A 151 -10.95 -0.41 -2.21
N LYS A 152 -10.53 -1.69 -2.18
CA LYS A 152 -10.74 -2.63 -3.29
C LYS A 152 -12.23 -2.99 -3.44
N TYR A 153 -12.93 -3.12 -2.30
CA TYR A 153 -14.34 -3.52 -2.23
C TYR A 153 -15.26 -2.30 -2.15
N ILE A 154 -14.91 -1.33 -1.31
CA ILE A 154 -15.64 -0.07 -1.15
C ILE A 154 -14.97 0.98 -2.03
N LYS A 155 -15.48 1.12 -3.26
CA LYS A 155 -15.03 2.16 -4.20
C LYS A 155 -15.90 3.39 -4.07
N VAL A 156 -15.32 4.54 -4.36
CA VAL A 156 -15.96 5.87 -4.25
C VAL A 156 -17.02 6.12 -5.35
N GLN A 157 -17.57 5.07 -5.98
CA GLN A 157 -18.52 5.13 -7.11
C GLN A 157 -18.18 6.18 -8.19
N LYS A 158 -16.89 6.44 -8.42
CA LYS A 158 -16.43 7.35 -9.48
C LYS A 158 -16.55 6.69 -10.84
N ASP A 159 -16.72 7.51 -11.87
CA ASP A 159 -16.72 7.06 -13.26
C ASP A 159 -15.42 6.32 -13.58
N LYS A 160 -15.55 5.20 -14.31
CA LYS A 160 -14.40 4.39 -14.71
C LYS A 160 -13.66 5.11 -15.85
N CYS A 161 -12.38 5.39 -15.64
CA CYS A 161 -11.53 5.86 -16.73
C CYS A 161 -11.37 4.77 -17.81
N PRO A 162 -11.48 5.11 -19.10
CA PRO A 162 -11.27 4.15 -20.18
C PRO A 162 -9.81 3.65 -20.16
N PRO A 163 -9.53 2.39 -20.56
CA PRO A 163 -8.19 1.80 -20.50
C PRO A 163 -7.12 2.63 -21.22
N THR A 164 -7.48 3.24 -22.35
CA THR A 164 -6.58 4.06 -23.18
C THR A 164 -6.11 5.34 -22.49
N SER A 165 -6.89 5.88 -21.54
CA SER A 165 -6.51 7.07 -20.77
C SER A 165 -5.70 6.76 -19.51
N LYS A 166 -5.51 5.47 -19.19
CA LYS A 166 -4.70 5.06 -18.03
C LYS A 166 -3.21 5.31 -18.27
N ARG A 167 -2.49 5.56 -17.18
CA ARG A 167 -1.03 5.78 -17.14
C ARG A 167 -0.37 4.73 -16.26
N ASN A 168 0.95 4.58 -16.37
CA ASN A 168 1.72 3.65 -15.55
C ASN A 168 1.26 2.19 -15.68
N VAL A 169 0.97 1.77 -16.91
CA VAL A 169 0.35 0.46 -17.19
C VAL A 169 1.32 -0.49 -17.86
N VAL A 170 1.14 -1.78 -17.59
CA VAL A 170 1.63 -2.89 -18.43
C VAL A 170 0.46 -3.29 -19.32
N TYR A 171 0.69 -3.36 -20.63
CA TYR A 171 -0.35 -3.62 -21.62
C TYR A 171 0.04 -4.77 -22.56
N LYS A 172 -0.97 -5.39 -23.16
CA LYS A 172 -0.86 -6.47 -24.15
C LYS A 172 -1.54 -6.07 -25.45
N ILE A 173 -0.82 -6.20 -26.56
CA ILE A 173 -1.34 -6.08 -27.92
C ILE A 173 -1.29 -7.48 -28.55
N SER A 174 -2.43 -8.02 -28.93
CA SER A 174 -2.52 -9.33 -29.58
C SER A 174 -2.52 -9.19 -31.10
N CYS A 175 -1.95 -10.16 -31.80
CA CYS A 175 -2.14 -10.32 -33.24
C CYS A 175 -3.58 -10.76 -33.53
N ASN A 176 -4.15 -10.33 -34.66
CA ASN A 176 -5.45 -10.78 -35.15
C ASN A 176 -5.39 -12.14 -35.85
N ASN A 177 -4.22 -12.50 -36.38
CA ASN A 177 -4.05 -13.60 -37.33
C ASN A 177 -3.36 -14.83 -36.72
N CYS A 178 -2.75 -14.69 -35.54
CA CYS A 178 -2.11 -15.79 -34.83
C CYS A 178 -2.12 -15.56 -33.31
N ASP A 179 -1.69 -16.56 -32.54
CA ASP A 179 -1.67 -16.52 -31.07
C ASP A 179 -0.56 -15.62 -30.48
N ALA A 180 0.26 -15.00 -31.34
CA ALA A 180 1.35 -14.15 -30.90
C ALA A 180 0.84 -12.86 -30.25
N SER A 181 1.53 -12.42 -29.20
CA SER A 181 1.27 -11.11 -28.59
C SER A 181 2.52 -10.38 -28.16
N TYR A 182 2.40 -9.06 -28.08
CA TYR A 182 3.42 -8.17 -27.54
C TYR A 182 2.96 -7.62 -26.20
N VAL A 183 3.85 -7.64 -25.20
CA VAL A 183 3.63 -6.96 -23.92
C VAL A 183 4.65 -5.84 -23.77
N GLY A 184 4.18 -4.68 -23.32
CA GLY A 184 5.05 -3.57 -23.01
C GLY A 184 4.54 -2.78 -21.81
N GLN A 185 5.38 -1.90 -21.29
CA GLN A 185 4.98 -0.91 -20.27
C GLN A 185 4.99 0.53 -20.80
N THR A 186 4.25 1.40 -20.12
CA THR A 186 4.34 2.85 -20.32
C THR A 186 4.06 3.61 -19.03
N GLY A 187 4.86 4.65 -18.76
CA GLY A 187 4.54 5.64 -17.73
C GLY A 187 3.54 6.71 -18.20
N ARG A 188 3.39 6.88 -19.52
CA ARG A 188 2.49 7.85 -20.14
C ARG A 188 1.10 7.24 -20.36
N GLN A 189 0.20 8.01 -20.96
CA GLN A 189 -1.11 7.48 -21.35
C GLN A 189 -0.95 6.33 -22.34
N LEU A 190 -1.73 5.26 -22.15
CA LEU A 190 -1.70 4.09 -23.02
C LEU A 190 -2.00 4.47 -24.47
N LYS A 191 -2.97 5.37 -24.70
CA LYS A 191 -3.31 5.90 -26.03
C LYS A 191 -2.08 6.43 -26.77
N THR A 192 -1.25 7.23 -26.10
CA THR A 192 -0.04 7.80 -26.69
C THR A 192 0.92 6.69 -27.14
N ARG A 193 1.12 5.67 -26.30
CA ARG A 193 2.01 4.55 -26.62
C ARG A 193 1.50 3.70 -27.78
N ILE A 194 0.18 3.47 -27.86
CA ILE A 194 -0.45 2.78 -28.98
C ILE A 194 -0.26 3.56 -30.28
N THR A 195 -0.47 4.88 -30.25
CA THR A 195 -0.26 5.75 -31.43
C THR A 195 1.18 5.70 -31.92
N GLU A 196 2.17 5.67 -31.02
CA GLU A 196 3.58 5.53 -31.40
C GLU A 196 3.85 4.24 -32.15
N HIS A 197 3.34 3.11 -31.66
CA HIS A 197 3.47 1.82 -32.35
C HIS A 197 2.81 1.84 -33.74
N ARG A 198 1.60 2.42 -33.86
CA ARG A 198 0.92 2.60 -35.15
C ARG A 198 1.74 3.46 -36.11
N ASN A 199 2.30 4.56 -35.62
CA ASN A 199 3.11 5.46 -36.42
C ASN A 199 4.42 4.79 -36.86
N HIS A 200 5.04 4.01 -35.98
CA HIS A 200 6.28 3.28 -36.28
C HIS A 200 6.11 2.22 -37.38
N ILE A 201 4.89 1.73 -37.62
CA ILE A 201 4.58 0.86 -38.76
C ILE A 201 4.52 1.66 -40.06
N LYS A 202 4.02 2.90 -40.01
CA LYS A 202 3.88 3.76 -41.20
C LYS A 202 5.22 4.26 -41.71
N TYR A 203 6.17 4.51 -40.82
CA TYR A 203 7.50 4.98 -41.18
C TYR A 203 8.45 3.79 -41.39
N ASN A 204 9.07 3.70 -42.57
CA ASN A 204 10.08 2.68 -42.86
C ASN A 204 11.42 3.08 -42.20
N THR A 205 11.45 3.07 -40.88
CA THR A 205 12.63 3.41 -40.08
C THR A 205 13.69 2.31 -40.20
N SER A 206 14.97 2.67 -40.10
CA SER A 206 16.09 1.73 -40.16
C SER A 206 16.07 0.68 -39.04
N THR A 207 15.55 1.04 -37.86
CA THR A 207 15.33 0.13 -36.73
C THR A 207 13.84 -0.19 -36.60
N ARG A 208 13.45 -1.42 -36.95
CA ARG A 208 12.05 -1.87 -36.87
C ARG A 208 11.71 -2.38 -35.47
N SER A 209 10.48 -2.11 -35.02
CA SER A 209 9.97 -2.70 -33.78
C SER A 209 9.59 -4.16 -34.01
N VAL A 210 9.59 -5.00 -32.97
CA VAL A 210 9.15 -6.41 -33.08
C VAL A 210 7.71 -6.55 -33.60
N ILE A 211 6.85 -5.57 -33.29
CA ILE A 211 5.48 -5.49 -33.81
C ILE A 211 5.49 -5.21 -35.32
N THR A 212 6.30 -4.25 -35.75
CA THR A 212 6.45 -3.87 -37.16
C THR A 212 7.03 -5.03 -37.96
N GLU A 213 8.05 -5.70 -37.44
CA GLU A 213 8.71 -6.83 -38.11
C GLU A 213 7.75 -8.01 -38.28
N HIS A 214 7.02 -8.39 -37.23
CA HIS A 214 6.02 -9.45 -37.31
C HIS A 214 4.93 -9.15 -38.34
N ARG A 215 4.43 -7.91 -38.34
CA ARG A 215 3.43 -7.47 -39.33
C ARG A 215 3.94 -7.58 -40.76
N LEU A 216 5.16 -7.10 -41.03
CA LEU A 216 5.73 -7.10 -42.39
C LEU A 216 6.11 -8.50 -42.87
N GLN A 217 6.60 -9.36 -41.98
CA GLN A 217 7.04 -10.71 -42.32
C GLN A 217 5.87 -11.65 -42.63
N TYR A 218 4.77 -11.54 -41.89
CA TYR A 218 3.63 -12.47 -41.98
C TYR A 218 2.37 -11.85 -42.58
N ASP A 219 2.41 -10.57 -42.97
CA ASP A 219 1.24 -9.78 -43.43
C ASP A 219 0.07 -9.83 -42.42
N HIS A 220 0.41 -9.75 -41.14
CA HIS A 220 -0.54 -9.79 -40.02
C HIS A 220 -0.92 -8.39 -39.54
N ASP A 221 -2.07 -8.25 -38.89
CA ASP A 221 -2.42 -7.02 -38.15
C ASP A 221 -2.66 -7.29 -36.66
N PHE A 222 -2.77 -6.22 -35.88
CA PHE A 222 -2.90 -6.25 -34.43
C PHE A 222 -4.23 -5.65 -33.96
N GLN A 223 -4.64 -6.05 -32.75
CA GLN A 223 -5.85 -5.56 -32.08
C GLN A 223 -5.64 -4.18 -31.47
N TRP A 224 -5.60 -3.15 -32.31
CA TRP A 224 -5.24 -1.81 -31.87
C TRP A 224 -6.29 -1.08 -31.00
N ASP A 225 -7.57 -1.42 -31.15
CA ASP A 225 -8.66 -0.81 -30.39
C ASP A 225 -9.01 -1.62 -29.13
N ASN A 226 -8.53 -2.86 -29.04
CA ASN A 226 -8.78 -3.78 -27.91
C ASN A 226 -7.49 -4.14 -27.16
N VAL A 227 -6.65 -3.13 -26.89
CA VAL A 227 -5.43 -3.31 -26.10
C VAL A 227 -5.79 -3.56 -24.64
N ARG A 228 -5.32 -4.68 -24.10
CA ARG A 228 -5.61 -5.09 -22.72
C ARG A 228 -4.60 -4.48 -21.76
N VAL A 229 -5.08 -3.90 -20.66
CA VAL A 229 -4.23 -3.52 -19.53
C VAL A 229 -4.07 -4.74 -18.63
N LEU A 230 -2.84 -5.21 -18.45
CA LEU A 230 -2.49 -6.36 -17.63
C LEU A 230 -2.22 -5.98 -16.17
N ASP A 231 -1.61 -4.82 -15.94
CA ASP A 231 -1.28 -4.33 -14.59
C ASP A 231 -1.14 -2.80 -14.56
N GLU A 232 -1.28 -2.21 -13.38
CA GLU A 232 -1.12 -0.77 -13.10
C GLU A 232 -0.14 -0.57 -11.93
N GLU A 233 1.09 -0.13 -12.23
CA GLU A 233 2.15 0.05 -11.24
C GLU A 233 2.86 1.39 -11.45
N PRO A 234 2.59 2.38 -10.56
CA PRO A 234 3.22 3.70 -10.63
C PRO A 234 4.75 3.67 -10.49
N CYS A 235 5.29 2.75 -9.70
CA CYS A 235 6.73 2.66 -9.48
C CYS A 235 7.41 2.01 -10.68
N TYR A 236 8.25 2.77 -11.39
CA TYR A 236 8.93 2.31 -12.60
C TYR A 236 9.66 0.97 -12.43
N ARG A 237 10.47 0.81 -11.37
CA ARG A 237 11.22 -0.44 -11.11
C ARG A 237 10.31 -1.65 -10.92
N LYS A 238 9.20 -1.47 -10.20
CA LYS A 238 8.20 -2.55 -10.01
C LYS A 238 7.44 -2.83 -11.30
N ARG A 239 7.15 -1.79 -12.09
CA ARG A 239 6.51 -1.93 -13.39
C ARG A 239 7.36 -2.70 -14.39
N LEU A 240 8.68 -2.50 -14.41
CA LEU A 240 9.61 -3.34 -15.19
C LEU A 240 9.52 -4.81 -14.77
N THR A 241 9.49 -5.08 -13.46
CA THR A 241 9.31 -6.45 -12.96
C THR A 241 7.97 -7.03 -13.40
N SER A 242 6.90 -6.24 -13.33
CA SER A 242 5.56 -6.65 -13.80
C SER A 242 5.53 -6.93 -15.30
N GLU A 243 6.17 -6.10 -16.12
CA GLU A 243 6.34 -6.31 -17.55
C GLU A 243 7.05 -7.64 -17.83
N MET A 244 8.22 -7.88 -17.22
CA MET A 244 8.97 -9.13 -17.38
C MET A 244 8.16 -10.37 -17.00
N LEU A 245 7.41 -10.30 -15.90
CA LEU A 245 6.53 -11.39 -15.46
C LEU A 245 5.41 -11.65 -16.48
N ASN A 246 4.79 -10.60 -17.00
CA ASN A 246 3.73 -10.72 -18.00
C ASN A 246 4.26 -11.18 -19.37
N ILE A 247 5.51 -10.88 -19.73
CA ILE A 247 6.18 -11.46 -20.90
C ILE A 247 6.36 -12.96 -20.72
N LYS A 248 6.92 -13.41 -19.59
CA LYS A 248 7.15 -14.85 -19.33
C LYS A 248 5.88 -15.68 -19.20
N LYS A 249 4.75 -15.07 -18.86
CA LYS A 249 3.44 -15.74 -18.82
C LYS A 249 2.83 -15.99 -20.20
N GLN A 250 3.36 -15.38 -21.26
CA GLN A 250 2.85 -15.60 -22.61
C GLN A 250 3.35 -16.93 -23.17
N THR A 251 2.49 -17.60 -23.93
CA THR A 251 2.82 -18.81 -24.69
C THR A 251 3.64 -18.47 -25.94
N VAL A 252 3.18 -17.49 -26.73
CA VAL A 252 3.85 -17.00 -27.95
C VAL A 252 4.08 -15.50 -27.83
N SER A 253 5.25 -15.13 -27.29
CA SER A 253 5.64 -13.74 -27.08
C SER A 253 6.45 -13.19 -28.24
N LEU A 254 6.10 -12.00 -28.73
CA LEU A 254 6.89 -11.24 -29.70
C LEU A 254 8.07 -10.46 -29.07
N ASN A 255 8.08 -10.31 -27.75
CA ASN A 255 9.17 -9.65 -27.03
C ASN A 255 10.51 -10.37 -27.19
N LEU A 256 11.60 -9.61 -27.12
CA LEU A 256 12.95 -10.17 -27.17
C LEU A 256 13.28 -10.87 -25.85
N GLN A 257 14.13 -11.89 -25.88
CA GLN A 257 14.55 -12.57 -24.64
C GLN A 257 15.28 -11.62 -23.68
N THR A 258 16.01 -10.65 -24.23
CA THR A 258 16.70 -9.56 -23.53
C THR A 258 15.75 -8.74 -22.66
N ASP A 259 14.48 -8.60 -23.06
CA ASP A 259 13.45 -7.87 -22.30
C ASP A 259 13.15 -8.50 -20.94
N THR A 260 13.61 -9.74 -20.69
CA THR A 260 13.36 -10.50 -19.46
C THR A 260 14.62 -10.83 -18.65
N GLU A 261 15.79 -10.30 -19.03
CA GLU A 261 17.07 -10.62 -18.37
C GLU A 261 17.12 -10.19 -16.90
N GLY A 262 16.41 -9.11 -16.53
CA GLY A 262 16.33 -8.64 -15.15
C GLY A 262 15.54 -9.56 -14.21
N LEU A 263 14.87 -10.60 -14.74
CA LEU A 263 14.07 -11.52 -13.95
C LEU A 263 14.86 -12.76 -13.57
N HIS A 264 15.11 -12.94 -12.28
CA HIS A 264 15.87 -14.07 -11.76
C HIS A 264 15.22 -15.42 -12.09
N LYS A 265 16.02 -16.39 -12.57
CA LYS A 265 15.54 -17.73 -13.01
C LYS A 265 14.79 -18.52 -11.93
N ALA A 266 15.01 -18.19 -10.65
CA ALA A 266 14.26 -18.77 -9.53
C ALA A 266 12.74 -18.55 -9.61
N TYR A 267 12.28 -17.53 -10.35
CA TYR A 267 10.85 -17.27 -10.53
C TYR A 267 10.21 -18.16 -11.62
N THR A 268 11.00 -18.73 -12.54
CA THR A 268 10.47 -19.50 -13.69
C THR A 268 9.55 -20.66 -13.28
N PRO A 269 9.90 -21.53 -12.29
CA PRO A 269 9.02 -22.62 -11.88
C PRO A 269 7.70 -22.15 -11.26
N ILE A 270 7.68 -20.95 -10.67
CA ILE A 270 6.48 -20.36 -10.08
C ILE A 270 5.59 -19.79 -11.20
N ILE A 271 6.19 -19.09 -12.16
CA ILE A 271 5.48 -18.50 -13.30
C ILE A 271 4.84 -19.58 -14.16
N ASN A 272 5.54 -20.68 -14.43
CA ASN A 272 5.02 -21.77 -15.25
C ASN A 272 3.86 -22.56 -14.60
N LYS A 273 3.63 -22.37 -13.29
CA LYS A 273 2.53 -23.00 -12.55
C LYS A 273 1.26 -22.12 -12.47
N LEU A 274 1.36 -20.85 -12.88
CA LEU A 274 0.27 -19.86 -12.83
C LEU A 274 -0.44 -19.79 -14.18
#